data_AF-A0A9J6GSC5-F1
#
_entry.id   AF-A0A9J6GSC5-F1
#
_cell.length_a   1.000
_cell.length_b   1.000
_cell.length_c   1.000
_cell.angle_alpha   90.00
_cell.angle_beta   90.00
_cell.angle_gamma   90.00
#
_symmetry.space_group_name_H-M   'P 1'
#
loop_
_entity.id
_entity.type
_entity.pdbx_description
1 polymer ?
#
loop_
_entity_poly.entity_id
_entity_poly.type
_entity_poly.pdbx_seq_one_letter_code
_entity_poly.pdbx_strand_id
1 'polypeptide(L)'
;MYNTTPGLLGPPVTTMAYGAQEKRNTVAPAISCKEKSLEPTKKRVSIPRYGPDSVHSWMTAVACSLATFFGVAARRSAGFLYVAILRNFNATRAEAAWPVIVMSGVISLGGFVSGPIAHKFTARPVVVAGSVISAVGLMLAYFATNVGHLVAFLAVFHGIGSGMVFVVTPTLINEHFIRYRGLAMGINFAGSTMATFVFPKMLEVFTDNYGFKGAMLLFGAVSLNSLAFSLFLRQPAWLTKRLEAEAKASAAAAKIAAEAVNVPKTSLTNGDV
;
A
#
# COMPACT_ATOMS: atom_id res chain seq x y z
N MET A 1 -24.24 15.64 -69.27
CA MET A 1 -23.96 14.35 -69.96
C MET A 1 -23.70 13.29 -68.90
N TYR A 2 -24.55 12.26 -68.91
CA TYR A 2 -24.43 10.89 -68.37
C TYR A 2 -24.16 10.61 -66.86
N ASN A 3 -25.19 10.00 -66.24
CA ASN A 3 -25.20 8.75 -65.44
C ASN A 3 -23.85 8.00 -65.34
N THR A 4 -23.47 7.33 -64.25
CA THR A 4 -24.16 6.18 -63.60
C THR A 4 -23.54 5.87 -62.21
N THR A 5 -24.36 5.30 -61.30
CA THR A 5 -24.11 4.51 -60.06
C THR A 5 -23.05 3.37 -60.18
N PRO A 6 -22.63 2.62 -59.11
CA PRO A 6 -23.38 2.28 -57.87
C PRO A 6 -22.60 2.19 -56.54
N GLY A 7 -23.33 2.14 -55.41
CA GLY A 7 -22.79 1.62 -54.14
C GLY A 7 -23.38 2.16 -52.84
N LEU A 8 -24.72 2.15 -52.67
CA LEU A 8 -25.35 2.30 -51.35
C LEU A 8 -26.44 1.22 -51.17
N LEU A 9 -26.20 0.29 -50.25
CA LEU A 9 -27.10 -0.73 -49.69
C LEU A 9 -26.33 -1.31 -48.48
N GLY A 10 -26.84 -1.46 -47.27
CA GLY A 10 -28.19 -1.43 -46.72
C GLY A 10 -28.08 -1.83 -45.22
N PRO A 11 -29.08 -2.47 -44.61
CA PRO A 11 -29.83 -1.91 -43.49
C PRO A 11 -29.66 -2.63 -42.13
N PRO A 12 -30.21 -2.06 -41.03
CA PRO A 12 -30.31 -2.73 -39.73
C PRO A 12 -31.27 -3.92 -39.77
N VAL A 13 -30.91 -4.91 -38.96
CA VAL A 13 -31.45 -6.27 -38.89
C VAL A 13 -32.96 -6.31 -38.59
N THR A 14 -33.64 -7.11 -39.41
CA THR A 14 -35.07 -7.45 -39.46
C THR A 14 -35.60 -8.19 -38.21
N THR A 15 -36.64 -7.60 -37.62
CA THR A 15 -38.00 -8.08 -37.28
C THR A 15 -38.39 -9.58 -37.27
N MET A 16 -39.39 -9.87 -36.41
CA MET A 16 -40.49 -10.88 -36.46
C MET A 16 -40.25 -12.21 -35.72
N ALA A 17 -41.19 -12.82 -34.98
CA ALA A 17 -42.62 -12.57 -34.64
C ALA A 17 -42.94 -13.43 -33.38
N TYR A 18 -43.98 -13.23 -32.57
CA TYR A 18 -45.41 -13.55 -32.79
C TYR A 18 -46.06 -13.33 -31.39
N GLY A 19 -47.09 -12.50 -31.14
CA GLY A 19 -48.45 -12.59 -31.67
C GLY A 19 -49.33 -13.43 -30.73
N ALA A 20 -50.12 -12.81 -29.84
CA ALA A 20 -51.50 -13.19 -29.47
C ALA A 20 -51.96 -12.53 -28.15
N GLN A 21 -52.93 -11.61 -28.27
CA GLN A 21 -53.83 -11.23 -27.18
C GLN A 21 -54.96 -12.27 -27.07
N GLU A 22 -55.29 -12.72 -25.85
CA GLU A 22 -56.60 -13.36 -25.60
C GLU A 22 -57.14 -13.06 -24.18
N LYS A 23 -58.21 -12.25 -24.18
CA LYS A 23 -59.43 -12.24 -23.33
C LYS A 23 -59.36 -12.22 -21.78
N ARG A 24 -59.69 -11.03 -21.24
CA ARG A 24 -60.81 -10.63 -20.35
C ARG A 24 -61.49 -11.69 -19.44
N ASN A 25 -61.59 -11.30 -18.14
CA ASN A 25 -62.41 -11.77 -17.00
C ASN A 25 -61.91 -13.07 -16.33
N THR A 26 -61.72 -13.16 -15.00
CA THR A 26 -62.73 -12.93 -13.96
C THR A 26 -62.07 -12.96 -12.55
N VAL A 27 -62.61 -12.19 -11.60
CA VAL A 27 -62.53 -12.32 -10.12
C VAL A 27 -61.19 -12.06 -9.42
N ALA A 28 -61.12 -10.91 -8.72
CA ALA A 28 -60.21 -10.70 -7.60
C ALA A 28 -60.59 -11.58 -6.40
N PRO A 29 -59.63 -11.92 -5.53
CA PRO A 29 -59.79 -11.39 -4.18
C PRO A 29 -58.53 -10.65 -3.70
N ALA A 30 -58.81 -9.63 -2.91
CA ALA A 30 -57.86 -8.74 -2.27
C ALA A 30 -56.81 -9.52 -1.46
N ILE A 31 -55.57 -9.51 -1.95
CA ILE A 31 -54.42 -9.78 -1.08
C ILE A 31 -54.09 -8.45 -0.43
N SER A 32 -54.54 -8.28 0.81
CA SER A 32 -54.16 -7.18 1.68
C SER A 32 -52.64 -7.13 1.77
N CYS A 33 -52.02 -6.25 0.97
CA CYS A 33 -50.62 -5.93 1.09
C CYS A 33 -50.49 -5.09 2.36
N LYS A 34 -50.25 -5.76 3.49
CA LYS A 34 -49.94 -5.13 4.75
C LYS A 34 -48.61 -4.40 4.56
N GLU A 35 -48.71 -3.12 4.22
CA GLU A 35 -47.59 -2.19 4.17
C GLU A 35 -47.04 -2.06 5.59
N LYS A 36 -46.18 -3.01 5.95
CA LYS A 36 -45.41 -2.95 7.17
C LYS A 36 -44.33 -1.93 6.91
N SER A 37 -44.64 -0.67 7.22
CA SER A 37 -43.70 0.44 7.21
C SER A 37 -42.44 0.00 7.96
N LEU A 38 -41.41 -0.39 7.20
CA LEU A 38 -40.08 -0.60 7.70
C LEU A 38 -39.54 0.80 8.00
N GLU A 39 -39.82 1.32 9.19
CA GLU A 39 -38.98 2.37 9.74
C GLU A 39 -37.53 1.88 9.62
N PRO A 40 -36.61 2.66 9.03
CA PRO A 40 -35.20 2.29 9.01
C PRO A 40 -34.73 2.40 10.45
N THR A 41 -34.85 1.31 11.20
CA THR A 41 -34.28 1.21 12.54
C THR A 41 -32.79 1.36 12.33
N LYS A 42 -32.28 2.58 12.58
CA LYS A 42 -30.86 2.91 12.59
C LYS A 42 -30.25 2.13 13.74
N LYS A 43 -30.08 0.81 13.55
CA LYS A 43 -29.37 -0.07 14.46
C LYS A 43 -27.98 0.52 14.56
N ARG A 44 -27.73 1.23 15.66
CA ARG A 44 -26.43 1.76 16.02
C ARG A 44 -25.50 0.55 16.01
N VAL A 45 -24.65 0.43 14.99
CA VAL A 45 -23.75 -0.71 14.84
C VAL A 45 -22.85 -0.70 16.08
N SER A 46 -23.15 -1.57 17.04
CA SER A 46 -22.35 -1.73 18.25
C SER A 46 -21.04 -2.36 17.83
N ILE A 47 -19.96 -1.58 17.83
CA ILE A 47 -18.64 -2.03 17.44
C ILE A 47 -18.21 -3.11 18.46
N PRO A 48 -18.05 -4.38 18.07
CA PRO A 48 -17.66 -5.42 19.01
C PRO A 48 -16.28 -5.11 19.61
N ARG A 49 -16.03 -5.46 20.88
CA ARG A 49 -14.74 -5.22 21.58
C ARG A 49 -13.60 -6.12 21.09
N TYR A 50 -13.89 -7.22 20.40
CA TYR A 50 -12.91 -8.14 19.82
C TYR A 50 -13.43 -8.73 18.51
N GLY A 51 -12.56 -8.93 17.52
CA GLY A 51 -12.89 -9.46 16.19
C GLY A 51 -12.53 -8.51 15.03
N PRO A 52 -12.76 -8.94 13.77
CA PRO A 52 -12.61 -8.06 12.61
C PRO A 52 -13.55 -6.85 12.73
N ASP A 53 -13.07 -5.67 12.33
CA ASP A 53 -13.80 -4.38 12.44
C ASP A 53 -14.12 -3.92 13.89
N SER A 54 -13.33 -4.35 14.90
CA SER A 54 -13.46 -3.98 16.31
C SER A 54 -12.83 -2.60 16.64
N VAL A 55 -13.13 -2.03 17.82
CA VAL A 55 -12.44 -0.85 18.39
C VAL A 55 -10.93 -1.03 18.37
N HIS A 56 -10.44 -2.25 18.61
CA HIS A 56 -9.01 -2.54 18.55
C HIS A 56 -8.45 -2.41 17.12
N SER A 57 -9.20 -2.86 16.10
CA SER A 57 -8.83 -2.66 14.69
C SER A 57 -8.77 -1.17 14.33
N TRP A 58 -9.69 -0.35 14.86
CA TRP A 58 -9.66 1.11 14.70
C TRP A 58 -8.45 1.76 15.37
N MET A 59 -8.08 1.34 16.57
CA MET A 59 -6.85 1.79 17.22
C MET A 59 -5.61 1.43 16.40
N THR A 60 -5.55 0.20 15.87
CA THR A 60 -4.46 -0.23 14.99
C THR A 60 -4.42 0.57 13.68
N ALA A 61 -5.58 0.90 13.08
CA ALA A 61 -5.64 1.74 11.89
C ALA A 61 -5.08 3.15 12.13
N VAL A 62 -5.44 3.76 13.27
CA VAL A 62 -4.90 5.07 13.66
C VAL A 62 -3.40 4.99 13.93
N ALA A 63 -2.93 3.96 14.64
CA ALA A 63 -1.51 3.74 14.87
C ALA A 63 -0.73 3.52 13.55
N CYS A 64 -1.27 2.73 12.62
CA CYS A 64 -0.72 2.56 11.27
C CYS A 64 -0.69 3.88 10.48
N SER A 65 -1.75 4.69 10.58
CA SER A 65 -1.81 6.02 9.96
C SER A 65 -0.72 6.94 10.51
N LEU A 66 -0.53 6.98 11.84
CA LEU A 66 0.54 7.76 12.47
C LEU A 66 1.94 7.23 12.10
N ALA A 67 2.15 5.92 12.10
CA ALA A 67 3.42 5.33 11.68
C ALA A 67 3.74 5.69 10.20
N THR A 68 2.73 5.64 9.33
CA THR A 68 2.86 6.03 7.92
C THR A 68 3.12 7.53 7.77
N PHE A 69 2.42 8.36 8.56
CA PHE A 69 2.61 9.81 8.60
C PHE A 69 4.08 10.17 8.81
N PHE A 70 4.72 9.59 9.84
CA PHE A 70 6.15 9.80 10.08
C PHE A 70 7.06 9.08 9.07
N GLY A 71 6.69 7.87 8.63
CA GLY A 71 7.53 7.05 7.74
C GLY A 71 7.62 7.55 6.30
N VAL A 72 6.63 8.30 5.82
CA VAL A 72 6.63 8.94 4.49
C VAL A 72 7.15 10.38 4.51
N ALA A 73 7.48 10.92 5.68
CA ALA A 73 7.87 12.32 5.87
C ALA A 73 8.99 12.77 4.92
N ALA A 74 10.07 11.98 4.81
CA ALA A 74 11.21 12.29 3.95
C ALA A 74 10.82 12.32 2.47
N ARG A 75 10.01 11.34 2.05
CA ARG A 75 9.51 11.24 0.67
C ARG A 75 8.64 12.44 0.33
N ARG A 76 7.75 12.86 1.23
CA ARG A 76 6.88 14.02 1.02
C ARG A 76 7.64 15.35 1.05
N SER A 77 8.82 15.37 1.66
CA SER A 77 9.69 16.56 1.76
C SER A 77 10.87 16.52 0.77
N ALA A 78 10.83 15.64 -0.23
CA ALA A 78 11.92 15.45 -1.18
C ALA A 78 12.28 16.72 -1.97
N GLY A 79 11.29 17.57 -2.28
CA GLY A 79 11.52 18.85 -2.94
C GLY A 79 12.32 19.83 -2.08
N PHE A 80 12.05 19.88 -0.77
CA PHE A 80 12.85 20.67 0.16
C PHE A 80 14.27 20.12 0.28
N LEU A 81 14.41 18.79 0.41
CA LEU A 81 15.71 18.11 0.46
C LEU A 81 16.55 18.42 -0.78
N TYR A 82 15.97 18.39 -1.97
CA TYR A 82 16.65 18.76 -3.22
C TYR A 82 17.24 20.17 -3.16
N VAL A 83 16.43 21.18 -2.80
CA VAL A 83 16.86 22.58 -2.71
C VAL A 83 17.90 22.76 -1.61
N ALA A 84 17.73 22.08 -0.48
CA ALA A 84 18.67 22.14 0.63
C ALA A 84 20.04 21.55 0.27
N ILE A 85 20.08 20.41 -0.44
CA ILE A 85 21.33 19.80 -0.90
C ILE A 85 22.03 20.71 -1.90
N LEU A 86 21.28 21.29 -2.85
CA LEU A 86 21.81 22.22 -3.85
C LEU A 86 22.51 23.43 -3.19
N ARG A 87 21.89 24.00 -2.15
CA ARG A 87 22.43 25.18 -1.44
C ARG A 87 23.62 24.85 -0.53
N ASN A 88 23.59 23.72 0.18
CA ASN A 88 24.60 23.41 1.19
C ASN A 88 25.88 22.79 0.61
N PHE A 89 25.76 22.02 -0.48
CA PHE A 89 26.91 21.34 -1.09
C PHE A 89 27.46 22.05 -2.33
N ASN A 90 26.86 23.18 -2.76
CA ASN A 90 27.13 23.85 -4.04
C ASN A 90 27.19 22.85 -5.22
N ALA A 91 26.40 21.78 -5.13
CA ALA A 91 26.41 20.69 -6.08
C ALA A 91 25.72 21.10 -7.39
N THR A 92 26.00 20.39 -8.47
CA THR A 92 25.24 20.60 -9.71
C THR A 92 23.78 20.15 -9.54
N ARG A 93 22.87 20.71 -10.36
CA ARG A 93 21.44 20.33 -10.32
C ARG A 93 21.21 18.82 -10.53
N ALA A 94 22.08 18.17 -11.29
CA ALA A 94 22.05 16.74 -11.54
C ALA A 94 22.45 15.93 -10.29
N GLU A 95 23.53 16.33 -9.61
CA GLU A 95 23.99 15.67 -8.38
C GLU A 95 22.98 15.82 -7.24
N ALA A 96 22.35 16.98 -7.09
CA ALA A 96 21.32 17.20 -6.07
C ALA A 96 20.04 16.39 -6.33
N ALA A 97 19.74 16.05 -7.60
CA ALA A 97 18.56 15.26 -7.96
C ALA A 97 18.73 13.77 -7.63
N TRP A 98 19.96 13.28 -7.63
CA TRP A 98 20.23 11.85 -7.46
C TRP A 98 19.66 11.25 -6.17
N PRO A 99 19.89 11.84 -4.98
CA PRO A 99 19.34 11.32 -3.73
C PRO A 99 17.81 11.15 -3.76
N VAL A 100 17.09 12.10 -4.36
CA VAL A 100 15.62 12.09 -4.41
C VAL A 100 15.10 11.02 -5.38
N ILE A 101 15.71 10.90 -6.55
CA ILE A 101 15.32 9.92 -7.57
C ILE A 101 15.65 8.50 -7.09
N VAL A 102 16.85 8.28 -6.55
CA VAL A 102 17.26 6.98 -6.00
C VAL A 102 16.35 6.59 -4.84
N MET A 103 16.01 7.51 -3.93
CA MET A 103 15.09 7.23 -2.82
C MET A 103 13.74 6.75 -3.35
N SER A 104 13.19 7.43 -4.35
CA SER A 104 11.91 7.06 -4.98
C SER A 104 11.98 5.71 -5.70
N GLY A 105 13.10 5.43 -6.37
CA GLY A 105 13.36 4.15 -7.04
C GLY A 105 13.46 2.99 -6.06
N VAL A 106 14.26 3.14 -5.00
CA VAL A 106 14.44 2.12 -3.94
C VAL A 106 13.12 1.81 -3.25
N ILE A 107 12.31 2.84 -2.97
CA ILE A 107 10.98 2.66 -2.38
C ILE A 107 10.07 1.85 -3.31
N SER A 108 10.10 2.15 -4.61
CA SER A 108 9.31 1.43 -5.62
C SER A 108 9.75 -0.03 -5.73
N LEU A 109 11.06 -0.30 -5.67
CA LEU A 109 11.61 -1.65 -5.60
C LEU A 109 11.17 -2.39 -4.33
N GLY A 110 10.99 -1.68 -3.21
CA GLY A 110 10.41 -2.24 -1.99
C GLY A 110 9.02 -2.88 -2.22
N GLY A 111 8.24 -2.35 -3.16
CA GLY A 111 6.96 -2.93 -3.59
C GLY A 111 7.10 -4.24 -4.36
N PHE A 112 8.19 -4.44 -5.08
CA PHE A 112 8.47 -5.72 -5.74
C PHE A 112 8.91 -6.80 -4.73
N VAL A 113 9.72 -6.39 -3.76
CA VAL A 113 10.25 -7.26 -2.70
C VAL A 113 9.15 -7.70 -1.71
N SER A 114 8.01 -7.00 -1.66
CA SER A 114 6.96 -7.30 -0.69
C SER A 114 6.24 -8.62 -0.89
N GLY A 115 6.16 -9.15 -2.13
CA GLY A 115 5.45 -10.40 -2.41
C GLY A 115 6.01 -11.57 -1.58
N PRO A 116 7.31 -11.89 -1.71
CA PRO A 116 7.94 -12.94 -0.91
C PRO A 116 7.93 -12.66 0.61
N ILE A 117 8.07 -11.39 1.01
CA ILE A 117 8.07 -11.00 2.42
C ILE A 117 6.70 -11.26 3.06
N ALA A 118 5.61 -10.98 2.35
CA ALA A 118 4.26 -11.24 2.85
C ALA A 118 3.99 -12.73 3.12
N HIS A 119 4.64 -13.63 2.38
CA HIS A 119 4.50 -15.08 2.58
C HIS A 119 5.34 -15.63 3.75
N LYS A 120 6.50 -15.01 4.05
CA LYS A 120 7.45 -15.55 5.05
C LYS A 120 7.44 -14.82 6.38
N PHE A 121 7.08 -13.54 6.41
CA PHE A 121 7.19 -12.71 7.60
C PHE A 121 5.85 -12.14 8.01
N THR A 122 5.58 -12.19 9.31
CA THR A 122 4.47 -11.45 9.91
C THR A 122 4.71 -9.96 9.74
N ALA A 123 3.69 -9.19 9.43
CA ALA A 123 3.86 -7.79 9.03
C ALA A 123 4.43 -6.85 10.13
N ARG A 124 4.29 -7.15 11.43
CA ARG A 124 4.79 -6.31 12.53
C ARG A 124 6.33 -6.23 12.61
N PRO A 125 7.10 -7.32 12.68
CA PRO A 125 8.56 -7.23 12.71
C PRO A 125 9.11 -6.53 11.47
N VAL A 126 8.45 -6.65 10.31
CA VAL A 126 8.86 -5.96 9.07
C VAL A 126 8.68 -4.45 9.19
N VAL A 127 7.55 -3.97 9.71
CA VAL A 127 7.30 -2.54 9.93
C VAL A 127 8.23 -1.97 10.99
N VAL A 128 8.49 -2.71 12.07
CA VAL A 128 9.43 -2.30 13.13
C VAL A 128 10.85 -2.21 12.57
N ALA A 129 11.33 -3.24 11.87
CA ALA A 129 12.65 -3.25 11.25
C ALA A 129 12.79 -2.12 10.22
N GLY A 130 11.80 -1.94 9.34
CA GLY A 130 11.80 -0.87 8.35
C GLY A 130 11.82 0.53 9.00
N SER A 131 11.09 0.72 10.10
CA SER A 131 11.09 1.98 10.85
C SER A 131 12.46 2.26 11.48
N VAL A 132 13.10 1.26 12.11
CA VAL A 132 14.46 1.39 12.66
C VAL A 132 15.46 1.74 11.54
N ILE A 133 15.46 0.98 10.45
CA ILE A 133 16.36 1.21 9.31
C ILE A 133 16.16 2.61 8.74
N SER A 134 14.91 3.06 8.61
CA SER A 134 14.59 4.39 8.09
C SER A 134 15.08 5.53 8.99
N ALA A 135 14.94 5.37 10.30
CA ALA A 135 15.39 6.35 11.29
C ALA A 135 16.92 6.41 11.34
N VAL A 136 17.58 5.24 11.35
CA VAL A 136 19.04 5.15 11.33
C VAL A 136 19.59 5.76 10.04
N GLY A 137 18.99 5.50 8.88
CA GLY A 137 19.39 6.12 7.60
C GLY A 137 19.34 7.65 7.63
N LEU A 138 18.31 8.22 8.25
CA LEU A 138 18.20 9.67 8.45
C LEU A 138 19.24 10.21 9.44
N MET A 139 19.48 9.52 10.55
CA MET A 139 20.50 9.94 11.52
C MET A 139 21.92 9.84 10.94
N LEU A 140 22.20 8.83 10.11
CA LEU A 140 23.48 8.68 9.40
C LEU A 140 23.71 9.82 8.39
N ALA A 141 22.65 10.44 7.87
CA ALA A 141 22.79 11.59 6.98
C ALA A 141 23.46 12.80 7.68
N TYR A 142 23.48 12.87 9.02
CA TYR A 142 24.26 13.86 9.77
C TYR A 142 25.76 13.78 9.47
N PHE A 143 26.29 12.57 9.31
CA PHE A 143 27.72 12.32 9.04
C PHE A 143 28.07 12.47 7.55
N ALA A 144 27.10 12.79 6.69
CA ALA A 144 27.34 12.94 5.26
C ALA A 144 28.18 14.21 4.99
N THR A 145 29.39 13.99 4.48
CA THR A 145 30.32 15.03 4.02
C THR A 145 30.24 15.31 2.53
N ASN A 146 29.67 14.37 1.76
CA ASN A 146 29.54 14.44 0.30
C ASN A 146 28.12 14.04 -0.14
N VAL A 147 27.72 14.48 -1.34
CA VAL A 147 26.42 14.09 -1.94
C VAL A 147 26.30 12.58 -2.09
N GLY A 148 27.39 11.88 -2.43
CA GLY A 148 27.41 10.41 -2.52
C GLY A 148 27.10 9.71 -1.19
N HIS A 149 27.60 10.24 -0.07
CA HIS A 149 27.25 9.71 1.26
C HIS A 149 25.77 9.96 1.58
N LEU A 150 25.24 11.10 1.15
CA LEU A 150 23.82 11.40 1.28
C LEU A 150 22.97 10.43 0.46
N VAL A 151 23.36 10.07 -0.77
CA VAL A 151 22.68 9.02 -1.55
C VAL A 151 22.70 7.69 -0.81
N ALA A 152 23.85 7.27 -0.28
CA ALA A 152 23.94 6.01 0.45
C ALA A 152 22.99 6.00 1.66
N PHE A 153 23.09 6.98 2.57
CA PHE A 153 22.32 6.97 3.81
C PHE A 153 20.86 7.38 3.64
N LEU A 154 20.59 8.47 2.92
CA LEU A 154 19.24 9.00 2.75
C LEU A 154 18.44 8.26 1.67
N ALA A 155 19.08 7.89 0.55
CA ALA A 155 18.36 7.27 -0.54
C ALA A 155 18.28 5.75 -0.38
N VAL A 156 19.41 5.09 -0.09
CA VAL A 156 19.43 3.62 0.02
C VAL A 156 18.94 3.15 1.39
N PHE A 157 19.61 3.51 2.49
CA PHE A 157 19.21 3.02 3.82
C PHE A 157 17.80 3.49 4.18
N HIS A 158 17.53 4.79 4.12
CA HIS A 158 16.20 5.28 4.43
C HIS A 158 15.13 4.85 3.40
N GLY A 159 15.47 4.79 2.11
CA GLY A 159 14.55 4.31 1.07
C GLY A 159 14.11 2.86 1.26
N ILE A 160 15.03 1.95 1.62
CA ILE A 160 14.71 0.54 1.90
C ILE A 160 13.74 0.47 3.09
N GLY A 161 14.06 1.16 4.20
CA GLY A 161 13.23 1.16 5.40
C GLY A 161 11.83 1.74 5.15
N SER A 162 11.75 2.93 4.52
CA SER A 162 10.48 3.58 4.18
C SER A 162 9.67 2.77 3.17
N GLY A 163 10.33 2.11 2.21
CA GLY A 163 9.69 1.22 1.24
C GLY A 163 9.01 0.04 1.92
N MET A 164 9.71 -0.66 2.82
CA MET A 164 9.14 -1.79 3.56
C MET A 164 7.91 -1.37 4.39
N VAL A 165 8.00 -0.24 5.10
CA VAL A 165 6.87 0.29 5.89
C VAL A 165 5.70 0.65 4.99
N PHE A 166 5.95 1.34 3.87
CA PHE A 166 4.92 1.79 2.95
C PHE A 166 4.14 0.63 2.32
N VAL A 167 4.79 -0.50 2.06
CA VAL A 167 4.13 -1.64 1.42
C VAL A 167 3.40 -2.53 2.43
N VAL A 168 3.95 -2.71 3.63
CA VAL A 168 3.39 -3.59 4.65
C VAL A 168 2.26 -2.93 5.46
N THR A 169 2.22 -1.60 5.53
CA THR A 169 1.18 -0.93 6.30
C THR A 169 -0.24 -1.09 5.71
N PRO A 170 -0.45 -0.97 4.39
CA PRO A 170 -1.76 -1.21 3.78
C PRO A 170 -2.23 -2.67 3.89
N THR A 171 -1.32 -3.65 3.83
CA THR A 171 -1.67 -5.07 4.00
C THR A 171 -2.15 -5.35 5.42
N LEU A 172 -1.48 -4.78 6.44
CA LEU A 172 -1.93 -4.86 7.83
C LEU A 172 -3.36 -4.32 8.01
N ILE A 173 -3.68 -3.20 7.40
CA ILE A 173 -5.02 -2.61 7.49
C ILE A 173 -6.06 -3.53 6.82
N ASN A 174 -5.73 -4.09 5.66
CA ASN A 174 -6.62 -5.01 4.94
C ASN A 174 -6.94 -6.27 5.76
N GLU A 175 -5.98 -6.75 6.55
CA GLU A 175 -6.13 -7.94 7.41
C GLU A 175 -6.96 -7.69 8.68
N HIS A 176 -7.00 -6.45 9.19
CA HIS A 176 -7.74 -6.09 10.41
C HIS A 176 -9.21 -5.75 10.18
N PHE A 177 -9.55 -5.35 8.95
CA PHE A 177 -10.88 -4.92 8.55
C PHE A 177 -11.46 -5.89 7.53
N ILE A 178 -12.78 -6.07 7.51
CA ILE A 178 -13.48 -6.82 6.47
C ILE A 178 -14.48 -5.90 5.79
N ARG A 179 -15.36 -5.27 6.57
CA ARG A 179 -16.42 -4.39 6.08
C ARG A 179 -15.94 -2.97 5.81
N TYR A 180 -15.00 -2.45 6.62
CA TYR A 180 -14.59 -1.03 6.57
C TYR A 180 -13.17 -0.80 6.01
N ARG A 181 -12.66 -1.73 5.20
CA ARG A 181 -11.31 -1.67 4.60
C ARG A 181 -11.06 -0.35 3.86
N GLY A 182 -12.01 0.08 3.03
CA GLY A 182 -11.89 1.32 2.26
C GLY A 182 -11.78 2.57 3.14
N LEU A 183 -12.57 2.65 4.22
CA LEU A 183 -12.50 3.78 5.15
C LEU A 183 -11.16 3.79 5.91
N ALA A 184 -10.71 2.63 6.37
CA ALA A 184 -9.46 2.49 7.10
C ALA A 184 -8.23 2.83 6.23
N MET A 185 -8.21 2.37 4.98
CA MET A 185 -7.19 2.77 4.00
C MET A 185 -7.26 4.27 3.70
N GLY A 186 -8.46 4.83 3.55
CA GLY A 186 -8.67 6.27 3.37
C GLY A 186 -8.05 7.09 4.51
N ILE A 187 -8.25 6.68 5.77
CA ILE A 187 -7.65 7.35 6.95
C ILE A 187 -6.13 7.21 6.96
N ASN A 188 -5.58 6.07 6.55
CA ASN A 188 -4.14 5.88 6.44
C ASN A 188 -3.52 6.80 5.38
N PHE A 189 -4.11 6.87 4.19
CA PHE A 189 -3.65 7.78 3.14
C PHE A 189 -3.90 9.25 3.47
N ALA A 190 -4.98 9.58 4.18
CA ALA A 190 -5.22 10.94 4.68
C ALA A 190 -4.10 11.39 5.64
N GLY A 191 -3.63 10.50 6.52
CA GLY A 191 -2.43 10.72 7.33
C GLY A 191 -1.21 11.00 6.47
N SER A 192 -0.92 10.14 5.50
CA SER A 192 0.20 10.35 4.55
C SER A 192 0.11 11.68 3.78
N THR A 193 -1.09 12.14 3.41
CA THR A 193 -1.28 13.43 2.75
C THR A 193 -1.01 14.59 3.72
N MET A 194 -1.49 14.51 4.96
CA MET A 194 -1.26 15.52 6.00
C MET A 194 0.24 15.72 6.28
N ALA A 195 1.03 14.66 6.20
CA ALA A 195 2.49 14.70 6.30
C ALA A 195 3.12 15.73 5.33
N THR A 196 2.60 15.82 4.10
CA THR A 196 3.10 16.76 3.07
C THR A 196 3.01 18.22 3.46
N PHE A 197 2.04 18.60 4.28
CA PHE A 197 1.87 19.99 4.70
C PHE A 197 2.74 20.30 5.92
N VAL A 198 2.86 19.34 6.84
CA VAL A 198 3.56 19.53 8.11
C VAL A 198 5.08 19.42 7.94
N PHE A 199 5.59 18.37 7.28
CA PHE A 199 7.01 18.07 7.28
C PHE A 199 7.90 19.06 6.51
N PRO A 200 7.52 19.56 5.31
CA PRO A 200 8.33 20.56 4.62
C PRO A 200 8.46 21.85 5.42
N LYS A 201 7.37 22.31 6.07
CA LYS A 201 7.41 23.49 6.93
C LYS A 201 8.27 23.28 8.16
N MET A 202 8.20 22.09 8.75
CA MET A 202 9.01 21.72 9.91
C MET A 202 10.50 21.62 9.55
N LEU A 203 10.84 21.09 8.38
CA LEU A 203 12.20 21.03 7.84
C LEU A 203 12.78 22.41 7.54
N GLU A 204 11.96 23.34 7.03
CA GLU A 204 12.34 24.75 6.85
C GLU A 204 12.77 25.35 8.18
N VAL A 205 11.92 25.29 9.21
CA VAL A 205 12.21 25.81 10.55
C VAL A 205 13.45 25.16 11.17
N PHE A 206 13.65 23.86 10.98
CA PHE A 206 14.84 23.18 11.49
C PHE A 206 16.12 23.62 10.76
N THR A 207 16.03 23.83 9.45
CA THR A 207 17.17 24.26 8.65
C THR A 207 17.56 25.69 8.97
N ASP A 208 16.59 26.57 9.20
CA ASP A 208 16.84 27.98 9.52
C ASP A 208 17.51 28.15 10.89
N ASN A 209 17.15 27.33 11.89
CA ASN A 209 17.69 27.44 13.25
C ASN A 209 18.96 26.61 13.49
N TYR A 210 19.05 25.39 12.93
CA TYR A 210 20.12 24.42 13.23
C TYR A 210 21.00 24.08 12.03
N GLY A 211 20.73 24.68 10.87
CA GLY A 211 21.39 24.33 9.61
C GLY A 211 20.97 22.96 9.07
N PHE A 212 21.52 22.60 7.91
CA PHE A 212 21.13 21.38 7.20
C PHE A 212 21.44 20.09 7.95
N LYS A 213 22.64 19.98 8.52
CA LYS A 213 23.06 18.77 9.26
C LYS A 213 22.20 18.57 10.52
N GLY A 214 21.98 19.64 11.29
CA GLY A 214 21.11 19.61 12.47
C GLY A 214 19.66 19.26 12.10
N ALA A 215 19.16 19.80 10.98
CA ALA A 215 17.82 19.48 10.48
C ALA A 215 17.67 18.00 10.13
N MET A 216 18.65 17.36 9.48
CA MET A 216 18.61 15.93 9.19
C MET A 216 18.57 15.06 10.45
N LEU A 217 19.33 15.44 11.48
CA LEU A 217 19.36 14.72 12.76
C LEU A 217 18.01 14.82 13.50
N LEU A 218 17.46 16.04 13.60
CA LEU A 218 16.13 16.27 14.19
C LEU A 218 15.04 15.56 13.41
N PHE A 219 15.14 15.54 12.09
CA PHE A 219 14.20 14.84 11.23
C PHE A 219 14.27 13.32 11.41
N GLY A 220 15.47 12.76 11.61
CA GLY A 220 15.66 11.37 12.03
C GLY A 220 15.02 11.08 13.41
N ALA A 221 15.18 11.98 14.37
CA ALA A 221 14.55 11.86 15.69
C ALA A 221 13.02 11.90 15.61
N VAL A 222 12.46 12.70 14.71
CA VAL A 222 11.02 12.73 14.43
C VAL A 222 10.57 11.41 13.81
N SER A 223 11.35 10.86 12.88
CA SER A 223 11.10 9.55 12.27
C SER A 223 11.12 8.40 13.30
N LEU A 224 11.88 8.51 14.40
CA LEU A 224 11.84 7.53 15.51
C LEU A 224 10.46 7.47 16.19
N ASN A 225 9.64 8.52 16.13
CA ASN A 225 8.27 8.43 16.64
C ASN A 225 7.45 7.40 15.84
N SER A 226 7.74 7.21 14.54
CA SER A 226 7.14 6.13 13.75
C SER A 226 7.41 4.75 14.35
N LEU A 227 8.61 4.52 14.88
CA LEU A 227 8.97 3.28 15.54
C LEU A 227 8.14 3.04 16.80
N ALA A 228 7.93 4.08 17.62
CA ALA A 228 7.12 3.98 18.83
C ALA A 228 5.67 3.56 18.51
N PHE A 229 5.06 4.18 17.50
CA PHE A 229 3.72 3.79 17.03
C PHE A 229 3.71 2.39 16.42
N SER A 230 4.77 2.01 15.71
CA SER A 230 4.92 0.68 15.11
C SER A 230 5.08 -0.43 16.15
N LEU A 231 5.72 -0.15 17.29
CA LEU A 231 5.83 -1.08 18.41
C LEU A 231 4.50 -1.29 19.13
N PHE A 232 3.69 -0.22 19.20
CA PHE A 232 2.35 -0.26 19.77
C PHE A 232 1.34 -1.04 18.91
N LEU A 233 1.68 -1.31 17.63
CA LEU A 233 0.87 -2.19 16.78
C LEU A 233 0.79 -3.58 17.39
N ARG A 234 -0.40 -3.93 17.89
CA ARG A 234 -0.71 -5.27 18.38
C ARG A 234 -1.20 -6.10 17.20
N GLN A 235 -0.51 -7.22 16.96
CA GLN A 235 -0.96 -8.16 15.94
C GLN A 235 -2.23 -8.87 16.40
N PRO A 236 -3.20 -9.01 15.49
CA PRO A 236 -4.43 -9.69 15.83
C PRO A 236 -4.16 -11.20 15.85
N ALA A 237 -4.52 -11.86 16.95
CA ALA A 237 -4.22 -13.28 17.18
C ALA A 237 -4.79 -14.21 16.08
N TRP A 238 -5.80 -13.76 15.31
CA TRP A 238 -6.37 -14.53 14.21
C TRP A 238 -5.50 -14.53 12.94
N LEU A 239 -4.62 -13.55 12.78
CA LEU A 239 -3.73 -13.44 11.62
C LEU A 239 -2.52 -14.37 11.77
N THR A 240 -1.96 -14.49 12.97
CA THR A 240 -0.84 -15.41 13.24
C THR A 240 -1.19 -16.85 12.83
N LYS A 241 -2.41 -17.30 13.14
CA LYS A 241 -2.92 -18.61 12.72
C LYS A 241 -3.04 -18.78 11.21
N ARG A 242 -3.47 -17.74 10.48
CA ARG A 242 -3.54 -17.77 9.00
C ARG A 242 -2.15 -17.80 8.37
N LEU A 243 -1.22 -16.99 8.85
CA LEU A 243 0.14 -16.94 8.33
C LEU A 243 0.89 -18.24 8.59
N GLU A 244 0.67 -18.90 9.73
CA GLU A 244 1.18 -20.24 10.00
C GLU A 244 0.60 -21.29 9.02
N ALA A 245 -0.67 -21.17 8.65
CA ALA A 245 -1.31 -22.06 7.68
C ALA A 245 -0.81 -21.80 6.25
N GLU A 246 -0.67 -20.54 5.84
CA GLU A 246 -0.15 -20.13 4.53
C GLU A 246 1.34 -20.45 4.38
N ALA A 247 2.14 -20.31 5.44
CA ALA A 247 3.55 -20.74 5.46
C ALA A 247 3.69 -22.26 5.31
N LYS A 248 2.82 -23.05 5.96
CA LYS A 248 2.77 -24.51 5.78
C LYS A 248 2.36 -24.89 4.36
N ALA A 249 1.38 -24.20 3.78
CA ALA A 249 0.94 -24.44 2.40
C ALA A 249 2.00 -24.04 1.36
N SER A 250 2.69 -22.91 1.56
CA SER A 250 3.79 -22.45 0.69
C SER A 250 5.02 -23.37 0.80
N ALA A 251 5.34 -23.85 2.00
CA ALA A 251 6.41 -24.84 2.20
C ALA A 251 6.06 -26.19 1.55
N ALA A 252 4.79 -26.60 1.58
CA ALA A 252 4.32 -27.79 0.86
C ALA A 252 4.41 -27.59 -0.67
N ALA A 253 3.99 -26.44 -1.19
CA ALA A 253 4.09 -26.12 -2.61
C ALA A 253 5.55 -26.02 -3.10
N ALA A 254 6.45 -25.44 -2.30
CA ALA A 254 7.88 -25.37 -2.61
C ALA A 254 8.55 -26.76 -2.59
N LYS A 255 8.14 -27.65 -1.68
CA LYS A 255 8.58 -29.05 -1.69
C LYS A 255 8.08 -29.78 -2.94
N ILE A 256 6.82 -29.59 -3.32
CA ILE A 256 6.25 -30.19 -4.54
C ILE A 256 6.97 -29.67 -5.80
N ALA A 257 7.30 -28.37 -5.86
CA ALA A 257 8.07 -27.80 -6.96
C ALA A 257 9.52 -28.30 -7.01
N ALA A 258 10.16 -28.51 -5.86
CA ALA A 258 11.50 -29.10 -5.78
C ALA A 258 11.50 -30.59 -6.18
N GLU A 259 10.45 -31.34 -5.84
CA GLU A 259 10.26 -32.73 -6.25
C GLU A 259 10.01 -32.84 -7.77
N ALA A 260 9.22 -31.93 -8.35
CA ALA A 260 8.93 -31.88 -9.77
C ALA A 260 10.16 -31.53 -10.64
N VAL A 261 11.14 -30.81 -10.06
CA VAL A 261 12.42 -30.51 -10.72
C VAL A 261 13.41 -31.69 -10.64
N ASN A 262 13.24 -32.61 -9.67
CA ASN A 262 14.10 -33.77 -9.50
C ASN A 262 13.62 -35.02 -10.27
N VAL A 263 12.64 -34.89 -11.18
CA VAL A 263 12.25 -36.00 -12.06
C VAL A 263 13.46 -36.31 -12.98
N PRO A 264 14.05 -37.52 -12.91
CA PRO A 264 15.22 -37.85 -13.70
C PRO A 264 14.85 -37.83 -15.19
N LYS A 265 15.62 -37.09 -16.00
CA LYS A 265 15.60 -37.19 -17.47
C LYS A 265 16.16 -38.56 -17.90
N THR A 266 15.42 -39.63 -17.69
CA THR A 266 15.78 -40.98 -18.18
C THR A 266 14.60 -41.58 -18.94
N SER A 267 14.32 -41.06 -20.13
CA SER A 267 13.55 -41.78 -21.16
C SER A 267 13.56 -41.04 -22.52
N LEU A 268 14.72 -40.61 -23.03
CA LEU A 268 14.84 -40.17 -24.43
C LEU A 268 16.22 -40.50 -25.01
N THR A 269 16.67 -41.75 -24.87
CA THR A 269 17.69 -42.33 -25.77
C THR A 269 17.46 -43.83 -25.79
N ASN A 270 16.74 -44.34 -26.79
CA ASN A 270 16.99 -45.61 -27.47
C ASN A 270 15.85 -45.87 -28.44
N GLY A 271 16.13 -45.66 -29.72
CA GLY A 271 15.19 -45.93 -30.81
C GLY A 271 15.65 -45.44 -32.18
N ASP A 272 16.96 -45.40 -32.45
CA ASP A 272 17.49 -45.49 -33.82
C ASP A 272 18.04 -46.90 -34.00
N VAL A 273 17.42 -47.67 -34.91
CA VAL A 273 17.95 -48.61 -35.92
C VAL A 273 16.81 -49.53 -36.36
#